data_AF-A0A7K6QW94-F1
#
_entry.id   AF-A0A7K6QW94-F1
#
_cell.length_a   1.000
_cell.length_b   1.000
_cell.length_c   1.000
_cell.angle_alpha   90.00
_cell.angle_beta   90.00
_cell.angle_gamma   90.00
#
_symmetry.space_group_name_H-M   'P 1'
#
loop_
_entity.id
_entity.type
_entity.pdbx_description
1 polymer ?
#
loop_
_entity_poly.entity_id
_entity_poly.type
_entity_poly.pdbx_seq_one_letter_code
_entity_poly.pdbx_strand_id
1 'polypeptide(L)'
;CGGSVSDSSGMLQSPNYPGSYPNNADCVWEIQVQNNFRVTLTFRDIAMQSSTCQHDYIEVYDGPQHSSPLLGRFCSGSFPTYVSSSNMMTVRFHSDSGYSFRGFQAHYASIPARHNTTILCLPDYMHVVVSRDYLQAQGYSAQGVTLNDNRCRPTATSQEVVFNIPYDGCGTTREENDDTINYSNTIRVASSGYVIKRKKNIHLHISCKMLRKTWQQVMYTAEDTLDVNEYQFGRYDMNITFYDSPAFQRQVRSSPYFINLNQNLYLQACLHSSDPNLKVFVDTCVASPDPRDFNTLAYDIVRNGCPRDPSYATYYSPHSHFARFKFNAFEFMSQHASVYLKCQLMVCRLGDYSSHCYQGCSTRSKRDTSSAEEKVDVVVGPLQLREGGAPSMSPS
;
A
#
# COMPACT_ATOMS: atom_id res chain seq x y z
N CYS A 1 12.10 12.11 -14.58
CA CYS A 1 11.72 11.12 -15.62
C CYS A 1 11.57 9.75 -14.97
N GLY A 2 11.31 8.68 -15.74
CA GLY A 2 10.99 7.35 -15.21
C GLY A 2 9.50 7.18 -14.94
N GLY A 3 9.14 6.40 -13.91
CA GLY A 3 7.77 6.05 -13.53
C GLY A 3 7.67 4.67 -12.87
N SER A 4 6.54 4.39 -12.22
CA SER A 4 6.28 3.10 -11.59
C SER A 4 5.88 2.04 -12.63
N VAL A 5 6.40 0.80 -12.50
CA VAL A 5 6.16 -0.33 -13.41
C VAL A 5 5.80 -1.59 -12.62
N SER A 6 4.79 -2.34 -13.07
CA SER A 6 4.19 -3.44 -12.31
C SER A 6 4.06 -4.78 -13.06
N ASP A 7 4.66 -4.88 -14.25
CA ASP A 7 4.67 -6.10 -15.03
C ASP A 7 5.61 -7.15 -14.43
N SER A 8 5.43 -8.42 -14.81
CA SER A 8 6.31 -9.53 -14.37
C SER A 8 7.69 -9.49 -15.01
N SER A 9 7.90 -8.75 -16.09
CA SER A 9 9.23 -8.38 -16.60
C SER A 9 9.17 -7.17 -17.51
N GLY A 10 10.30 -6.50 -17.71
CA GLY A 10 10.38 -5.35 -18.60
C GLY A 10 11.80 -4.82 -18.77
N MET A 11 11.93 -3.73 -19.51
CA MET A 11 13.22 -3.11 -19.83
C MET A 11 13.25 -1.65 -19.35
N LEU A 12 14.32 -1.28 -18.65
CA LEU A 12 14.61 0.10 -18.26
C LEU A 12 15.77 0.62 -19.12
N GLN A 13 15.70 1.88 -19.52
CA GLN A 13 16.70 2.55 -20.33
C GLN A 13 16.84 4.02 -19.90
N SER A 14 18.04 4.59 -20.03
CA SER A 14 18.21 6.04 -19.97
C SER A 14 17.43 6.73 -21.09
N PRO A 15 16.96 7.98 -20.90
CA PRO A 15 16.29 8.70 -21.98
C PRO A 15 17.20 8.81 -23.21
N ASN A 16 16.60 8.76 -24.41
CA ASN A 16 17.27 8.74 -25.72
C ASN A 16 18.12 7.50 -26.06
N TYR A 17 18.26 6.50 -25.17
CA TYR A 17 19.05 5.29 -25.44
C TYR A 17 18.65 4.64 -26.80
N PRO A 18 19.60 4.21 -27.66
CA PRO A 18 21.05 4.15 -27.47
C PRO A 18 21.82 5.45 -27.82
N GLY A 19 21.13 6.55 -28.11
CA GLY A 19 21.73 7.89 -28.22
C GLY A 19 22.06 8.50 -26.85
N SER A 20 22.65 9.71 -26.85
CA SER A 20 23.10 10.35 -25.61
C SER A 20 21.95 10.80 -24.70
N TYR A 21 22.06 10.53 -23.39
CA TYR A 21 21.10 11.02 -22.40
C TYR A 21 21.07 12.55 -22.30
N PRO A 22 19.95 13.16 -21.88
CA PRO A 22 19.92 14.58 -21.53
C PRO A 22 20.84 14.88 -20.34
N ASN A 23 21.46 16.06 -20.34
CA ASN A 23 22.15 16.62 -19.19
C ASN A 23 21.14 17.06 -18.12
N ASN A 24 21.49 16.97 -16.84
CA ASN A 24 20.61 17.24 -15.68
C ASN A 24 19.36 16.32 -15.66
N ALA A 25 19.47 15.09 -16.16
CA ALA A 25 18.38 14.13 -16.13
C ALA A 25 18.33 13.44 -14.76
N ASP A 26 17.17 13.46 -14.11
CA ASP A 26 16.91 12.64 -12.92
C ASP A 26 15.70 11.75 -13.20
N CYS A 27 15.95 10.45 -13.38
CA CYS A 27 14.92 9.45 -13.69
C CYS A 27 14.82 8.42 -12.58
N VAL A 28 13.61 8.17 -12.07
CA VAL A 28 13.34 7.16 -11.03
C VAL A 28 12.31 6.17 -11.55
N TRP A 29 12.64 4.88 -11.53
CA TRP A 29 11.75 3.79 -11.87
C TRP A 29 11.46 2.96 -10.62
N GLU A 30 10.19 2.79 -10.29
CA GLU A 30 9.75 1.94 -9.18
C GLU A 30 9.21 0.63 -9.73
N ILE A 31 9.95 -0.46 -9.55
CA ILE A 31 9.51 -1.79 -9.94
C ILE A 31 8.72 -2.39 -8.77
N GLN A 32 7.44 -2.71 -8.97
CA GLN A 32 6.62 -3.43 -8.00
C GLN A 32 6.04 -4.70 -8.65
N VAL A 33 6.68 -5.84 -8.44
CA VAL A 33 6.17 -7.14 -8.90
C VAL A 33 5.10 -7.70 -7.96
N GLN A 34 4.41 -8.77 -8.38
CA GLN A 34 3.41 -9.45 -7.55
C GLN A 34 3.99 -9.90 -6.19
N ASN A 35 3.12 -9.96 -5.17
CA ASN A 35 3.47 -10.48 -3.85
C ASN A 35 3.99 -11.92 -3.97
N ASN A 36 4.89 -12.33 -3.06
CA ASN A 36 5.65 -13.59 -3.11
C ASN A 36 6.68 -13.71 -4.28
N PHE A 37 6.91 -12.65 -5.05
CA PHE A 37 8.03 -12.55 -5.99
C PHE A 37 9.06 -11.52 -5.52
N ARG A 38 10.29 -11.63 -6.01
CA ARG A 38 11.37 -10.64 -5.87
C ARG A 38 11.72 -10.08 -7.24
N VAL A 39 12.20 -8.85 -7.28
CA VAL A 39 12.74 -8.25 -8.50
C VAL A 39 14.17 -8.74 -8.70
N THR A 40 14.47 -9.35 -9.84
CA THR A 40 15.84 -9.41 -10.37
C THR A 40 16.02 -8.34 -11.43
N LEU A 41 17.16 -7.65 -11.43
CA LEU A 41 17.49 -6.56 -12.36
C LEU A 41 18.90 -6.80 -12.91
N THR A 42 18.98 -7.15 -14.20
CA THR A 42 20.24 -7.42 -14.92
C THR A 42 20.53 -6.31 -15.91
N PHE A 43 21.67 -5.63 -15.75
CA PHE A 43 22.14 -4.63 -16.71
C PHE A 43 22.69 -5.30 -17.98
N ARG A 44 22.66 -4.54 -19.10
CA ARG A 44 23.05 -5.02 -20.45
C ARG A 44 23.98 -4.06 -21.19
N ASP A 45 23.84 -2.76 -20.97
CA ASP A 45 24.76 -1.72 -21.43
C ASP A 45 24.85 -0.63 -20.35
N ILE A 46 26.05 -0.05 -20.16
CA ILE A 46 26.36 1.05 -19.22
C ILE A 46 27.54 1.85 -19.78
N ALA A 47 27.30 3.12 -20.15
CA ALA A 47 28.30 4.06 -20.65
C ALA A 47 27.96 5.49 -20.18
N MET A 48 28.76 6.03 -19.26
CA MET A 48 28.56 7.35 -18.61
C MET A 48 29.88 8.13 -18.47
N GLN A 49 29.82 9.41 -18.08
CA GLN A 49 30.94 10.36 -18.16
C GLN A 49 32.20 9.99 -17.36
N SER A 50 32.06 9.34 -16.21
CA SER A 50 33.18 9.08 -15.29
C SER A 50 33.14 7.66 -14.75
N SER A 51 34.30 7.11 -14.41
CA SER A 51 34.44 5.87 -13.63
C SER A 51 34.25 6.08 -12.11
N THR A 52 34.22 7.34 -11.63
CA THR A 52 34.11 7.67 -10.19
C THR A 52 32.67 7.78 -9.68
N CYS A 53 31.66 7.78 -10.56
CA CYS A 53 30.22 7.87 -10.24
C CYS A 53 29.83 9.09 -9.37
N GLN A 54 30.61 10.17 -9.45
CA GLN A 54 30.40 11.43 -8.75
C GLN A 54 29.47 12.39 -9.50
N HIS A 55 29.51 12.34 -10.84
CA HIS A 55 28.72 13.17 -11.75
C HIS A 55 27.47 12.39 -12.19
N ASP A 56 27.62 11.57 -13.22
CA ASP A 56 26.59 10.65 -13.68
C ASP A 56 26.65 9.31 -12.92
N TYR A 57 25.49 8.77 -12.56
CA TYR A 57 25.40 7.49 -11.86
C TYR A 57 24.02 6.83 -11.94
N ILE A 58 24.02 5.53 -11.70
CA ILE A 58 22.85 4.68 -11.47
C ILE A 58 22.87 4.26 -10.00
N GLU A 59 21.73 4.33 -9.33
CA GLU A 59 21.50 3.84 -7.98
C GLU A 59 20.40 2.76 -8.01
N VAL A 60 20.64 1.61 -7.39
CA VAL A 60 19.65 0.53 -7.26
C VAL A 60 19.36 0.30 -5.79
N TYR A 61 18.09 0.29 -5.40
CA TYR A 61 17.62 0.21 -4.02
C TYR A 61 16.68 -0.98 -3.79
N ASP A 62 16.75 -1.58 -2.60
CA ASP A 62 16.05 -2.80 -2.20
C ASP A 62 14.58 -2.59 -1.82
N GLY A 63 13.84 -1.92 -2.70
CA GLY A 63 12.55 -1.30 -2.45
C GLY A 63 12.62 0.22 -2.61
N PRO A 64 11.71 0.99 -1.97
CA PRO A 64 11.58 2.42 -2.23
C PRO A 64 12.85 3.21 -1.85
N GLN A 65 13.34 4.01 -2.80
CA GLN A 65 14.70 4.57 -2.86
C GLN A 65 15.28 5.22 -1.58
N HIS A 66 14.51 5.86 -0.70
CA HIS A 66 15.07 6.38 0.58
C HIS A 66 14.64 5.59 1.82
N SER A 67 13.70 4.63 1.75
CA SER A 67 13.32 3.77 2.89
C SER A 67 13.96 2.38 2.85
N SER A 68 14.59 2.02 1.73
CA SER A 68 15.28 0.74 1.53
C SER A 68 16.79 0.92 1.35
N PRO A 69 17.59 -0.10 1.70
CA PRO A 69 19.01 -0.16 1.37
C PRO A 69 19.32 0.12 -0.11
N LEU A 70 20.28 1.00 -0.38
CA LEU A 70 21.01 1.03 -1.65
C LEU A 70 21.78 -0.31 -1.79
N LEU A 71 21.45 -1.07 -2.83
CA LEU A 71 22.15 -2.30 -3.24
C LEU A 71 23.44 -1.98 -4.02
N GLY A 72 23.51 -0.82 -4.67
CA GLY A 72 24.74 -0.30 -5.26
C GLY A 72 24.55 1.02 -6.01
N ARG A 73 25.62 1.82 -6.06
CA ARG A 73 25.80 2.96 -6.98
C ARG A 73 26.92 2.62 -7.96
N PHE A 74 26.69 2.84 -9.25
CA PHE A 74 27.65 2.52 -10.32
C PHE A 74 27.37 3.35 -11.58
N CYS A 75 28.34 3.40 -12.49
CA CYS A 75 28.33 4.26 -13.68
C CYS A 75 29.15 3.67 -14.86
N SER A 76 29.90 2.60 -14.61
CA SER A 76 30.72 1.87 -15.57
C SER A 76 31.04 0.47 -15.00
N GLY A 77 31.64 -0.41 -15.81
CA GLY A 77 32.16 -1.70 -15.36
C GLY A 77 31.28 -2.90 -15.72
N SER A 78 31.51 -4.03 -15.03
CA SER A 78 30.85 -5.31 -15.29
C SER A 78 29.36 -5.26 -14.96
N PHE A 79 28.51 -5.49 -15.97
CA PHE A 79 27.04 -5.42 -15.87
C PHE A 79 26.48 -6.19 -14.65
N PRO A 80 26.06 -5.50 -13.58
CA PRO A 80 25.62 -6.18 -12.37
C PRO A 80 24.25 -6.84 -12.56
N THR A 81 23.97 -7.82 -11.72
CA THR A 81 22.60 -8.30 -11.47
C THR A 81 22.28 -8.13 -10.00
N TYR A 82 21.22 -7.38 -9.71
CA TYR A 82 20.70 -7.18 -8.35
C TYR A 82 19.44 -8.01 -8.15
N VAL A 83 19.24 -8.51 -6.94
CA VAL A 83 18.03 -9.23 -6.52
C VAL A 83 17.53 -8.58 -5.23
N SER A 84 16.26 -8.19 -5.19
CA SER A 84 15.66 -7.58 -4.00
C SER A 84 15.33 -8.61 -2.91
N SER A 85 15.22 -8.14 -1.66
CA SER A 85 14.69 -8.89 -0.52
C SER A 85 13.15 -8.97 -0.53
N SER A 86 12.48 -7.95 -1.11
CA SER A 86 11.02 -7.79 -1.20
C SER A 86 10.52 -7.83 -2.65
N ASN A 87 9.22 -7.63 -2.87
CA ASN A 87 8.61 -7.49 -4.20
C ASN A 87 8.79 -6.10 -4.84
N MET A 88 9.55 -5.20 -4.20
CA MET A 88 9.84 -3.86 -4.72
C MET A 88 11.34 -3.65 -4.97
N MET A 89 11.67 -2.83 -5.96
CA MET A 89 13.02 -2.32 -6.23
C MET A 89 12.92 -0.95 -6.90
N THR A 90 13.67 0.05 -6.43
CA THR A 90 13.78 1.34 -7.14
C THR A 90 15.11 1.43 -7.87
N VAL A 91 15.07 1.91 -9.12
CA VAL A 91 16.26 2.25 -9.91
C VAL A 91 16.23 3.75 -10.18
N ARG A 92 17.31 4.46 -9.88
CA ARG A 92 17.50 5.86 -10.27
C ARG A 92 18.67 6.01 -11.22
N PHE A 93 18.51 6.87 -12.21
CA PHE A 93 19.58 7.40 -13.05
C PHE A 93 19.66 8.91 -12.86
N HIS A 94 20.86 9.42 -12.64
CA HIS A 94 21.16 10.84 -12.50
C HIS A 94 22.29 11.22 -13.45
N SER A 95 22.17 12.37 -14.12
CA SER A 95 23.25 13.01 -14.87
C SER A 95 23.44 14.47 -14.49
N ASP A 96 24.67 14.99 -14.63
CA ASP A 96 24.98 16.40 -14.36
C ASP A 96 24.88 17.28 -15.63
N SER A 97 25.39 18.51 -15.57
CA SER A 97 25.33 19.48 -16.67
C SER A 97 26.36 19.25 -17.80
N GLY A 98 27.25 18.26 -17.68
CA GLY A 98 28.47 18.08 -18.47
C GLY A 98 28.35 17.33 -19.81
N TYR A 99 29.00 16.19 -19.93
CA TYR A 99 29.13 15.39 -21.15
C TYR A 99 28.24 14.15 -21.11
N SER A 100 27.27 14.05 -22.02
CA SER A 100 26.36 12.92 -22.08
C SER A 100 26.80 11.80 -23.03
N PHE A 101 26.63 10.57 -22.54
CA PHE A 101 26.97 9.32 -23.22
C PHE A 101 25.70 8.49 -23.47
N ARG A 102 25.83 7.28 -24.03
CA ARG A 102 24.70 6.38 -24.34
C ARG A 102 23.85 5.98 -23.13
N GLY A 103 24.38 6.07 -21.91
CA GLY A 103 23.64 5.81 -20.68
C GLY A 103 23.55 4.33 -20.37
N PHE A 104 22.36 3.77 -20.22
CA PHE A 104 22.21 2.37 -19.82
C PHE A 104 20.99 1.68 -20.41
N GLN A 105 21.08 0.34 -20.42
CA GLN A 105 19.95 -0.57 -20.58
C GLN A 105 20.00 -1.65 -19.49
N ALA A 106 18.86 -1.94 -18.88
CA ALA A 106 18.67 -3.04 -17.95
C ALA A 106 17.36 -3.78 -18.22
N HIS A 107 17.30 -5.06 -17.87
CA HIS A 107 16.10 -5.88 -17.90
C HIS A 107 15.74 -6.32 -16.49
N TYR A 108 14.49 -6.12 -16.08
CA TYR A 108 13.98 -6.61 -14.80
C TYR A 108 13.01 -7.78 -15.00
N ALA A 109 12.91 -8.65 -14.00
CA ALA A 109 11.92 -9.72 -13.96
C ALA A 109 11.51 -10.06 -12.53
N SER A 110 10.29 -10.58 -12.37
CA SER A 110 9.83 -11.25 -11.16
C SER A 110 10.42 -12.65 -11.10
N ILE A 111 11.21 -12.96 -10.07
CA ILE A 111 11.58 -14.34 -9.71
C ILE A 111 10.77 -14.76 -8.48
N PRO A 112 10.30 -16.02 -8.38
CA PRO A 112 9.66 -16.49 -7.15
C PRO A 112 10.57 -16.25 -5.95
N ALA A 113 10.03 -15.65 -4.89
CA ALA A 113 10.76 -15.55 -3.64
C ALA A 113 10.99 -16.99 -3.13
N ARG A 114 12.24 -17.33 -2.77
CA ARG A 114 12.76 -18.70 -2.66
C ARG A 114 12.30 -19.45 -1.39
N HIS A 115 11.04 -19.28 -1.01
CA HIS A 115 10.68 -19.35 0.40
C HIS A 115 9.81 -20.54 0.74
N ASN A 116 10.21 -21.16 1.84
CA ASN A 116 9.46 -22.21 2.53
C ASN A 116 8.53 -21.63 3.61
N THR A 117 8.35 -20.33 3.54
CA THR A 117 7.65 -19.42 4.42
C THR A 117 7.06 -18.33 3.52
N THR A 118 5.97 -17.70 3.92
CA THR A 118 5.54 -16.44 3.31
C THR A 118 4.97 -15.53 4.39
N ILE A 119 5.04 -14.22 4.20
CA ILE A 119 4.45 -13.22 5.09
C ILE A 119 3.71 -12.17 4.29
N LEU A 120 2.39 -12.14 4.43
CA LEU A 120 1.52 -11.09 3.91
C LEU A 120 1.12 -10.15 5.05
N CYS A 121 1.57 -8.90 4.96
CA CYS A 121 1.13 -7.82 5.84
C CYS A 121 -0.26 -7.34 5.39
N LEU A 122 -1.31 -7.94 5.93
CA LEU A 122 -2.70 -7.56 5.65
C LEU A 122 -3.15 -6.42 6.60
N PRO A 123 -4.25 -5.69 6.33
CA PRO A 123 -4.61 -4.50 7.11
C PRO A 123 -4.91 -4.74 8.60
N ASP A 124 -5.40 -5.94 8.95
CA ASP A 124 -5.80 -6.30 10.32
C ASP A 124 -4.85 -7.30 11.03
N TYR A 125 -3.98 -8.00 10.28
CA TYR A 125 -3.06 -8.99 10.85
C TYR A 125 -1.89 -9.34 9.92
N MET A 126 -0.80 -9.84 10.49
CA MET A 126 0.25 -10.53 9.75
C MET A 126 -0.22 -11.95 9.43
N HIS A 127 -0.34 -12.28 8.14
CA HIS A 127 -0.65 -13.62 7.68
C HIS A 127 0.65 -14.33 7.30
N VAL A 128 1.07 -15.31 8.10
CA VAL A 128 2.35 -16.01 7.93
C VAL A 128 2.10 -17.49 7.67
N VAL A 129 2.63 -17.99 6.57
CA VAL A 129 2.55 -19.41 6.18
C VAL A 129 3.92 -20.05 6.35
N VAL A 130 3.97 -21.30 6.81
CA VAL A 130 5.20 -22.11 6.90
C VAL A 130 4.97 -23.46 6.21
N SER A 131 5.77 -23.80 5.20
CA SER A 131 5.70 -25.07 4.48
C SER A 131 6.02 -26.25 5.41
N ARG A 132 5.13 -27.24 5.43
CA ARG A 132 5.32 -28.48 6.20
C ARG A 132 6.38 -29.37 5.58
N ASP A 133 6.59 -29.32 4.27
CA ASP A 133 7.61 -30.13 3.60
C ASP A 133 9.02 -29.62 3.93
N TYR A 134 9.18 -28.31 4.09
CA TYR A 134 10.39 -27.72 4.65
C TYR A 134 10.63 -28.07 6.11
N LEU A 135 9.60 -27.95 6.96
CA LEU A 135 9.70 -28.37 8.36
C LEU A 135 10.12 -29.85 8.45
N GLN A 136 9.55 -30.73 7.62
CA GLN A 136 9.93 -32.13 7.50
C GLN A 136 11.37 -32.33 6.98
N ALA A 137 11.80 -31.59 5.94
CA ALA A 137 13.16 -31.65 5.41
C ALA A 137 14.22 -31.20 6.42
N GLN A 138 13.91 -30.20 7.25
CA GLN A 138 14.71 -29.79 8.41
C GLN A 138 14.52 -30.72 9.62
N GLY A 139 13.55 -31.64 9.56
CA GLY A 139 13.21 -32.63 10.57
C GLY A 139 12.65 -32.04 11.88
N TYR A 140 11.65 -31.16 11.75
CA TYR A 140 10.82 -30.62 12.83
C TYR A 140 9.34 -30.97 12.56
N SER A 141 8.53 -31.06 13.62
CA SER A 141 7.08 -31.28 13.47
C SER A 141 6.33 -29.96 13.36
N ALA A 142 5.31 -29.91 12.48
CA ALA A 142 4.31 -28.84 12.40
C ALA A 142 3.63 -28.55 13.76
N GLN A 143 3.54 -29.57 14.64
CA GLN A 143 2.96 -29.43 16.00
C GLN A 143 3.89 -28.70 16.98
N GLY A 144 5.19 -28.59 16.65
CA GLY A 144 6.18 -27.86 17.44
C GLY A 144 6.32 -26.38 17.06
N VAL A 145 5.49 -25.90 16.11
CA VAL A 145 5.51 -24.51 15.62
C VAL A 145 4.50 -23.69 16.41
N THR A 146 4.94 -22.70 17.19
CA THR A 146 4.08 -21.86 18.05
C THR A 146 4.53 -20.41 18.04
N LEU A 147 3.68 -19.47 18.46
CA LEU A 147 4.11 -18.10 18.77
C LEU A 147 4.71 -17.98 20.17
N ASN A 148 5.13 -16.77 20.53
CA ASN A 148 5.47 -16.39 21.90
C ASN A 148 4.24 -16.48 22.84
N ASP A 149 3.03 -16.16 22.35
CA ASP A 149 1.77 -16.27 23.11
C ASP A 149 1.06 -17.60 22.81
N ASN A 150 0.96 -18.47 23.82
CA ASN A 150 0.33 -19.79 23.74
C ASN A 150 -1.19 -19.76 23.46
N ARG A 151 -1.83 -18.59 23.55
CA ARG A 151 -3.24 -18.40 23.15
C ARG A 151 -3.39 -18.37 21.64
N CYS A 152 -2.37 -17.90 20.91
CA CYS A 152 -2.38 -17.79 19.46
C CYS A 152 -1.76 -19.02 18.81
N ARG A 153 -2.62 -19.99 18.48
CA ARG A 153 -2.25 -21.25 17.84
C ARG A 153 -2.37 -21.16 16.32
N PRO A 154 -1.48 -21.79 15.55
CA PRO A 154 -1.61 -21.85 14.10
C PRO A 154 -2.73 -22.79 13.66
N THR A 155 -3.23 -22.55 12.45
CA THR A 155 -4.01 -23.51 11.67
C THR A 155 -3.04 -24.36 10.86
N ALA A 156 -2.82 -25.62 11.26
CA ALA A 156 -1.98 -26.56 10.52
C ALA A 156 -2.82 -27.39 9.52
N THR A 157 -2.51 -27.26 8.23
CA THR A 157 -3.11 -28.07 7.15
C THR A 157 -2.25 -29.31 6.86
N SER A 158 -2.49 -30.00 5.75
CA SER A 158 -1.63 -31.09 5.26
C SER A 158 -0.29 -30.57 4.72
N GLN A 159 -0.28 -29.41 4.05
CA GLN A 159 0.88 -28.83 3.35
C GLN A 159 1.55 -27.68 4.10
N GLU A 160 0.81 -26.98 4.98
CA GLU A 160 1.23 -25.70 5.55
C GLU A 160 0.88 -25.55 7.05
N VAL A 161 1.53 -24.60 7.71
CA VAL A 161 1.20 -24.12 9.05
C VAL A 161 0.97 -22.61 8.97
N VAL A 162 -0.28 -22.19 9.17
CA VAL A 162 -0.73 -20.81 8.94
C VAL A 162 -0.95 -20.10 10.27
N PHE A 163 -0.42 -18.88 10.39
CA PHE A 163 -0.64 -17.97 11.50
C PHE A 163 -1.33 -16.70 10.99
N ASN A 164 -2.47 -16.36 11.59
CA ASN A 164 -3.06 -15.03 11.48
C ASN A 164 -2.77 -14.31 12.80
N ILE A 165 -1.94 -13.27 12.77
CA ILE A 165 -1.35 -12.64 13.96
C ILE A 165 -1.80 -11.17 14.03
N PRO A 166 -2.80 -10.83 14.84
CA PRO A 166 -3.25 -9.45 15.01
C PRO A 166 -2.14 -8.53 15.51
N TYR A 167 -2.19 -7.28 15.08
CA TYR A 167 -1.20 -6.26 15.42
C TYR A 167 -1.26 -5.81 16.89
N ASP A 168 -2.40 -5.98 17.53
CA ASP A 168 -2.70 -5.69 18.94
C ASP A 168 -2.58 -6.94 19.84
N GLY A 169 -2.45 -8.14 19.26
CA GLY A 169 -2.56 -9.42 19.94
C GLY A 169 -1.29 -10.27 19.94
N CYS A 170 -1.42 -11.51 20.41
CA CYS A 170 -0.44 -12.59 20.24
C CYS A 170 1.02 -12.33 20.67
N GLY A 171 1.25 -11.34 21.54
CA GLY A 171 2.61 -10.92 21.92
C GLY A 171 3.36 -10.22 20.78
N THR A 172 2.65 -9.63 19.81
CA THR A 172 3.23 -8.76 18.78
C THR A 172 3.82 -7.51 19.43
N THR A 173 5.09 -7.25 19.15
CA THR A 173 5.80 -6.04 19.57
C THR A 173 5.58 -4.94 18.53
N ARG A 174 5.10 -3.77 19.00
CA ARG A 174 4.85 -2.58 18.16
C ARG A 174 5.92 -1.53 18.47
N GLU A 175 6.81 -1.31 17.53
CA GLU A 175 7.82 -0.25 17.58
C GLU A 175 7.41 0.88 16.63
N GLU A 176 7.52 2.14 17.07
CA GLU A 176 7.05 3.30 16.31
C GLU A 176 8.20 4.29 16.09
N ASN A 177 8.52 4.53 14.82
CA ASN A 177 9.39 5.61 14.37
C ASN A 177 8.55 6.68 13.66
N ASP A 178 9.14 7.85 13.40
CA ASP A 178 8.42 8.99 12.81
C ASP A 178 7.77 8.70 11.44
N ASP A 179 8.35 7.80 10.65
CA ASP A 179 7.89 7.44 9.30
C ASP A 179 7.32 6.02 9.14
N THR A 180 7.48 5.13 10.13
CA THR A 180 6.99 3.74 10.06
C THR A 180 6.50 3.20 11.39
N ILE A 181 5.48 2.34 11.35
CA ILE A 181 5.14 1.46 12.47
C ILE A 181 5.63 0.05 12.13
N ASN A 182 6.53 -0.48 12.94
CA ASN A 182 7.06 -1.83 12.83
C ASN A 182 6.28 -2.75 13.78
N TYR A 183 5.48 -3.65 13.23
CA TYR A 183 4.86 -4.73 13.98
C TYR A 183 5.70 -5.99 13.80
N SER A 184 6.22 -6.54 14.90
CA SER A 184 7.11 -7.68 14.90
C SER A 184 6.62 -8.79 15.83
N ASN A 185 6.91 -10.05 15.50
CA ASN A 185 6.64 -11.20 16.37
C ASN A 185 7.69 -12.29 16.08
N THR A 186 7.61 -13.44 16.74
CA THR A 186 8.56 -14.55 16.53
C THR A 186 7.86 -15.89 16.63
N ILE A 187 7.86 -16.63 15.53
CA ILE A 187 7.38 -18.01 15.50
C ILE A 187 8.53 -18.92 15.94
N ARG A 188 8.31 -19.69 17.01
CA ARG A 188 9.24 -20.67 17.56
C ARG A 188 8.96 -22.04 16.97
N VAL A 189 9.98 -22.71 16.44
CA VAL A 189 9.93 -24.13 16.10
C VAL A 189 10.71 -24.91 17.16
N ALA A 190 9.99 -25.64 18.01
CA ALA A 190 10.58 -26.50 19.02
C ALA A 190 11.14 -27.79 18.39
N SER A 191 12.38 -28.14 18.76
CA SER A 191 12.90 -29.49 18.52
C SER A 191 12.08 -30.51 19.31
N SER A 192 11.55 -31.55 18.66
CA SER A 192 10.92 -32.68 19.32
C SER A 192 11.93 -33.46 20.17
N GLY A 193 11.64 -33.68 21.46
CA GLY A 193 12.44 -34.51 22.36
C GLY A 193 12.21 -34.18 23.83
N TYR A 194 11.68 -35.14 24.59
CA TYR A 194 11.28 -34.93 26.00
C TYR A 194 12.41 -35.09 27.04
N VAL A 195 13.57 -35.64 26.65
CA VAL A 195 14.68 -35.95 27.57
C VAL A 195 16.06 -35.52 27.03
N ILE A 196 16.32 -35.69 25.73
CA ILE A 196 17.59 -35.27 25.10
C ILE A 196 17.29 -34.39 23.89
N LYS A 197 17.66 -33.12 23.96
CA LYS A 197 17.46 -32.13 22.90
C LYS A 197 18.64 -32.14 21.91
N ARG A 198 18.50 -32.85 20.78
CA ARG A 198 19.56 -33.00 19.76
C ARG A 198 19.56 -31.95 18.64
N LYS A 199 18.57 -31.05 18.59
CA LYS A 199 18.54 -29.89 17.67
C LYS A 199 18.28 -28.59 18.45
N LYS A 200 18.74 -27.46 17.91
CA LYS A 200 18.35 -26.12 18.39
C LYS A 200 16.85 -25.88 18.11
N ASN A 201 16.27 -24.83 18.70
CA ASN A 201 14.98 -24.32 18.22
C ASN A 201 15.25 -23.37 17.06
N ILE A 202 14.35 -23.31 16.08
CA ILE A 202 14.32 -22.22 15.08
C ILE A 202 13.47 -21.08 15.67
N HIS A 203 13.89 -19.84 15.41
CA HIS A 203 13.10 -18.64 15.69
C HIS A 203 12.94 -17.89 14.36
N LEU A 204 11.73 -17.87 13.82
CA LEU A 204 11.41 -17.13 12.61
C LEU A 204 10.97 -15.73 13.04
N HIS A 205 11.85 -14.75 12.87
CA HIS A 205 11.57 -13.35 13.16
C HIS A 205 10.76 -12.78 12.01
N ILE A 206 9.58 -12.24 12.32
CA ILE A 206 8.61 -11.71 11.36
C ILE A 206 8.34 -10.24 11.67
N SER A 207 8.33 -9.40 10.64
CA SER A 207 8.22 -7.94 10.74
C SER A 207 7.41 -7.40 9.56
N CYS A 208 6.32 -6.71 9.89
CA CYS A 208 5.52 -5.94 8.96
C CYS A 208 5.70 -4.46 9.25
N LYS A 209 6.34 -3.75 8.31
CA LYS A 209 6.55 -2.29 8.39
C LYS A 209 5.47 -1.56 7.60
N MET A 210 4.58 -0.89 8.32
CA MET A 210 3.55 -0.03 7.74
C MET A 210 4.13 1.38 7.57
N LEU A 211 4.17 1.86 6.33
CA LEU A 211 4.67 3.20 5.98
C LEU A 211 3.62 4.26 6.36
N ARG A 212 4.05 5.40 6.94
CA ARG A 212 3.15 6.50 7.34
C ARG A 212 3.02 7.61 6.28
N LYS A 213 3.83 7.54 5.23
CA LYS A 213 3.89 8.51 4.11
C LYS A 213 4.33 7.78 2.84
N THR A 214 3.76 8.16 1.70
CA THR A 214 4.42 7.94 0.41
C THR A 214 5.54 8.97 0.25
N TRP A 215 6.78 8.49 0.18
CA TRP A 215 8.04 9.25 0.07
C TRP A 215 8.49 10.00 1.35
N GLN A 216 9.76 9.96 1.80
CA GLN A 216 10.81 8.92 1.69
C GLN A 216 12.05 9.31 2.54
N GLN A 217 12.46 8.50 3.55
CA GLN A 217 13.77 8.43 4.27
C GLN A 217 13.65 7.49 5.50
N VAL A 218 14.65 7.14 6.34
CA VAL A 218 15.95 6.44 6.09
C VAL A 218 15.92 5.08 6.85
N MET A 219 16.94 4.28 7.26
CA MET A 219 18.42 4.32 7.35
C MET A 219 18.99 2.86 7.39
N TYR A 220 20.25 2.64 7.82
CA TYR A 220 20.93 1.33 7.88
C TYR A 220 21.55 0.98 9.24
N THR A 221 21.65 -0.33 9.51
CA THR A 221 22.91 -1.02 9.85
C THR A 221 22.88 -2.43 9.24
N ALA A 222 24.04 -3.06 9.05
CA ALA A 222 24.17 -4.44 8.59
C ALA A 222 25.31 -5.15 9.32
N GLU A 223 25.12 -6.41 9.71
CA GLU A 223 26.18 -7.41 9.76
C GLU A 223 25.62 -8.84 9.81
N ASP A 224 26.52 -9.82 9.75
CA ASP A 224 26.34 -11.17 9.22
C ASP A 224 25.76 -12.19 10.23
N THR A 225 24.50 -12.62 10.05
CA THR A 225 24.00 -13.92 10.55
C THR A 225 23.14 -14.65 9.51
N LEU A 226 23.16 -15.99 9.58
CA LEU A 226 22.57 -16.89 8.58
C LEU A 226 21.07 -17.12 8.82
N ASP A 227 20.31 -16.03 8.93
CA ASP A 227 18.87 -16.01 9.20
C ASP A 227 18.07 -15.60 7.95
N VAL A 228 17.04 -16.38 7.60
CA VAL A 228 16.21 -16.15 6.41
C VAL A 228 15.16 -15.08 6.71
N ASN A 229 15.57 -13.82 6.62
CA ASN A 229 14.69 -12.67 6.80
C ASN A 229 13.90 -12.37 5.52
N GLU A 230 12.57 -12.25 5.66
CA GLU A 230 11.62 -11.84 4.62
C GLU A 230 10.87 -10.59 5.07
N TYR A 231 10.76 -9.60 4.18
CA TYR A 231 10.06 -8.35 4.45
C TYR A 231 9.10 -8.02 3.30
N GLN A 232 7.89 -7.58 3.63
CA GLN A 232 6.89 -7.11 2.67
C GLN A 232 6.29 -5.78 3.14
N PHE A 233 5.95 -4.91 2.18
CA PHE A 233 5.28 -3.64 2.42
C PHE A 233 3.76 -3.78 2.27
N GLY A 234 2.99 -3.08 3.11
CA GLY A 234 1.53 -3.01 3.06
C GLY A 234 1.01 -1.61 2.76
N ARG A 235 -0.31 -1.49 2.51
CA ARG A 235 -1.07 -0.24 2.42
C ARG A 235 -2.36 -0.39 3.25
N TYR A 236 -2.91 0.70 3.78
CA TYR A 236 -4.23 0.66 4.42
C TYR A 236 -5.32 0.38 3.39
N ASP A 237 -6.23 -0.55 3.69
CA ASP A 237 -7.45 -0.75 2.90
C ASP A 237 -8.56 0.14 3.45
N MET A 238 -9.21 0.88 2.54
CA MET A 238 -10.31 1.76 2.87
C MET A 238 -11.38 1.68 1.78
N ASN A 239 -12.64 1.59 2.20
CA ASN A 239 -13.77 1.62 1.30
C ASN A 239 -14.83 2.64 1.71
N ILE A 240 -15.73 2.94 0.78
CA ILE A 240 -16.91 3.76 1.03
C ILE A 240 -18.13 2.94 0.62
N THR A 241 -19.08 2.77 1.54
CA THR A 241 -20.28 1.96 1.33
C THR A 241 -21.52 2.82 1.43
N PHE A 242 -22.45 2.67 0.47
CA PHE A 242 -23.75 3.32 0.48
C PHE A 242 -24.75 2.60 1.41
N TYR A 243 -25.63 3.36 2.04
CA TYR A 243 -26.67 2.87 2.95
C TYR A 243 -28.05 3.42 2.55
N ASP A 244 -29.10 2.67 2.86
CA ASP A 244 -30.49 3.03 2.52
C ASP A 244 -31.10 4.13 3.42
N SER A 245 -30.47 4.40 4.57
CA SER A 245 -31.05 5.17 5.66
C SER A 245 -29.97 5.80 6.57
N PRO A 246 -30.30 6.89 7.29
CA PRO A 246 -29.37 7.52 8.24
C PRO A 246 -29.09 6.67 9.50
N ALA A 247 -29.68 5.48 9.60
CA ALA A 247 -29.37 4.50 10.65
C ALA A 247 -28.08 3.72 10.36
N PHE A 248 -27.60 3.72 9.11
CA PHE A 248 -26.40 2.97 8.67
C PHE A 248 -26.42 1.47 9.04
N GLN A 249 -27.61 0.85 8.97
CA GLN A 249 -27.79 -0.57 9.26
C GLN A 249 -27.73 -1.43 8.00
N ARG A 250 -28.44 -1.04 6.93
CA ARG A 250 -28.54 -1.81 5.69
C ARG A 250 -27.75 -1.17 4.55
N GLN A 251 -26.71 -1.87 4.12
CA GLN A 251 -25.88 -1.51 2.98
C GLN A 251 -26.66 -1.68 1.66
N VAL A 252 -26.47 -0.73 0.75
CA VAL A 252 -26.89 -0.85 -0.65
C VAL A 252 -25.90 -1.75 -1.37
N ARG A 253 -26.40 -2.82 -2.00
CA ARG A 253 -25.59 -3.83 -2.72
C ARG A 253 -25.80 -3.86 -4.23
N SER A 254 -26.66 -2.98 -4.75
CA SER A 254 -26.90 -2.82 -6.20
C SER A 254 -25.81 -1.95 -6.83
N SER A 255 -25.19 -2.44 -7.91
CA SER A 255 -24.37 -1.65 -8.83
C SER A 255 -24.87 -1.89 -10.26
N PRO A 256 -25.28 -0.87 -11.02
CA PRO A 256 -25.45 0.54 -10.62
C PRO A 256 -26.41 0.73 -9.43
N TYR A 257 -26.22 1.81 -8.67
CA TYR A 257 -27.18 2.21 -7.64
C TYR A 257 -28.19 3.21 -8.24
N PHE A 258 -29.42 2.72 -8.44
CA PHE A 258 -30.53 3.46 -9.03
C PHE A 258 -31.19 4.45 -8.06
N ILE A 259 -30.89 5.73 -8.26
CA ILE A 259 -31.26 6.89 -7.44
C ILE A 259 -32.35 7.74 -8.11
N ASN A 260 -33.06 8.55 -7.32
CA ASN A 260 -33.91 9.63 -7.81
C ASN A 260 -33.23 10.98 -7.58
N LEU A 261 -33.53 12.01 -8.40
CA LEU A 261 -33.06 13.37 -8.14
C LEU A 261 -33.48 13.85 -6.74
N ASN A 262 -32.56 14.57 -6.08
CA ASN A 262 -32.68 15.05 -4.71
C ASN A 262 -32.94 13.98 -3.62
N GLN A 263 -32.77 12.69 -3.92
CA GLN A 263 -32.76 11.62 -2.90
C GLN A 263 -31.56 11.79 -1.97
N ASN A 264 -31.73 11.66 -0.65
CA ASN A 264 -30.58 11.59 0.26
C ASN A 264 -29.76 10.31 -0.02
N LEU A 265 -28.45 10.46 -0.23
CA LEU A 265 -27.49 9.37 -0.33
C LEU A 265 -26.69 9.32 0.97
N TYR A 266 -26.74 8.18 1.68
CA TYR A 266 -26.01 7.97 2.93
C TYR A 266 -24.76 7.14 2.66
N LEU A 267 -23.60 7.59 3.14
CA LEU A 267 -22.30 6.96 2.89
C LEU A 267 -21.53 6.79 4.21
N GLN A 268 -20.88 5.64 4.36
CA GLN A 268 -19.89 5.40 5.41
C GLN A 268 -18.55 5.09 4.76
N ALA A 269 -17.54 5.94 5.01
CA ALA A 269 -16.15 5.59 4.81
C ALA A 269 -15.67 4.68 5.94
N CYS A 270 -14.87 3.66 5.62
CA CYS A 270 -14.40 2.64 6.53
C CYS A 270 -12.88 2.45 6.36
N LEU A 271 -12.15 2.52 7.47
CA LEU A 271 -10.75 2.10 7.56
C LEU A 271 -10.70 0.66 8.07
N HIS A 272 -10.15 -0.26 7.28
CA HIS A 272 -9.89 -1.62 7.74
C HIS A 272 -8.51 -1.63 8.42
N SER A 273 -8.54 -1.67 9.75
CA SER A 273 -7.35 -1.79 10.59
C SER A 273 -7.74 -2.25 11.99
N SER A 274 -6.87 -3.04 12.61
CA SER A 274 -7.01 -3.49 13.99
C SER A 274 -6.40 -2.55 15.04
N ASP A 275 -5.65 -1.49 14.66
CA ASP A 275 -5.05 -0.55 15.63
C ASP A 275 -6.13 0.45 16.11
N PRO A 276 -6.59 0.38 17.37
CA PRO A 276 -7.70 1.21 17.86
C PRO A 276 -7.35 2.69 18.03
N ASN A 277 -6.08 3.07 17.82
CA ASN A 277 -5.59 4.44 17.96
C ASN A 277 -5.71 5.25 16.66
N LEU A 278 -6.34 4.72 15.60
CA LEU A 278 -6.53 5.42 14.34
C LEU A 278 -7.93 6.05 14.23
N LYS A 279 -8.05 7.04 13.35
CA LYS A 279 -9.31 7.71 12.99
C LYS A 279 -9.32 8.02 11.50
N VAL A 280 -10.43 7.71 10.83
CA VAL A 280 -10.67 8.10 9.44
C VAL A 280 -11.42 9.44 9.36
N PHE A 281 -11.11 10.23 8.33
CA PHE A 281 -11.75 11.51 8.02
C PHE A 281 -12.00 11.60 6.50
N VAL A 282 -12.99 12.39 6.09
CA VAL A 282 -13.30 12.63 4.67
C VAL A 282 -12.85 14.05 4.33
N ASP A 283 -11.75 14.16 3.61
CA ASP A 283 -11.11 15.44 3.31
C ASP A 283 -11.73 16.12 2.09
N THR A 284 -11.75 15.42 0.97
CA THR A 284 -12.18 15.97 -0.32
C THR A 284 -12.95 14.90 -1.10
N CYS A 285 -14.20 15.15 -1.47
CA CYS A 285 -14.97 14.30 -2.39
C CYS A 285 -15.40 15.10 -3.60
N VAL A 286 -15.10 14.57 -4.78
CA VAL A 286 -15.37 15.16 -6.09
C VAL A 286 -16.20 14.18 -6.91
N ALA A 287 -17.30 14.63 -7.51
CA ALA A 287 -18.08 13.85 -8.45
C ALA A 287 -17.65 14.10 -9.90
N SER A 288 -17.79 13.09 -10.77
CA SER A 288 -17.53 13.16 -12.21
C SER A 288 -18.41 12.15 -12.98
N PRO A 289 -18.74 12.39 -14.26
CA PRO A 289 -19.34 11.38 -15.13
C PRO A 289 -18.34 10.36 -15.72
N ASP A 290 -17.02 10.58 -15.66
CA ASP A 290 -16.00 9.58 -16.04
C ASP A 290 -15.24 9.08 -14.79
N PRO A 291 -15.17 7.76 -14.53
CA PRO A 291 -14.48 7.20 -13.37
C PRO A 291 -12.94 7.35 -13.42
N ARG A 292 -12.37 7.94 -14.48
CA ARG A 292 -10.92 8.11 -14.68
C ARG A 292 -10.47 9.57 -14.70
N ASP A 293 -11.39 10.53 -14.84
CA ASP A 293 -11.09 11.96 -14.83
C ASP A 293 -12.02 12.71 -13.87
N PHE A 294 -11.44 13.27 -12.80
CA PHE A 294 -12.14 14.08 -11.80
C PHE A 294 -11.68 15.55 -11.83
N ASN A 295 -11.15 16.01 -12.97
CA ASN A 295 -10.62 17.37 -13.15
C ASN A 295 -11.41 18.17 -14.21
N THR A 296 -11.76 17.57 -15.35
CA THR A 296 -12.31 18.32 -16.50
C THR A 296 -13.79 18.67 -16.35
N LEU A 297 -14.63 17.71 -15.93
CA LEU A 297 -16.05 17.93 -15.65
C LEU A 297 -16.36 17.38 -14.25
N ALA A 298 -16.14 18.23 -13.25
CA ALA A 298 -16.07 17.85 -11.85
C ALA A 298 -16.96 18.71 -10.95
N TYR A 299 -17.49 18.13 -9.87
CA TYR A 299 -18.29 18.84 -8.86
C TYR A 299 -17.78 18.52 -7.44
N ASP A 300 -17.29 19.53 -6.73
CA ASP A 300 -16.82 19.41 -5.34
C ASP A 300 -18.02 19.25 -4.39
N ILE A 301 -18.08 18.14 -3.65
CA ILE A 301 -19.07 17.91 -2.57
C ILE A 301 -18.52 18.43 -1.23
N VAL A 302 -17.27 18.08 -0.93
CA VAL A 302 -16.48 18.55 0.21
C VAL A 302 -15.04 18.70 -0.28
N ARG A 303 -14.27 19.67 0.23
CA ARG A 303 -12.88 19.92 -0.19
C ARG A 303 -12.07 20.56 0.94
N ASN A 304 -10.91 19.97 1.28
CA ASN A 304 -10.09 20.33 2.44
C ASN A 304 -10.91 20.36 3.76
N GLY A 305 -11.77 19.36 3.96
CA GLY A 305 -12.72 19.26 5.08
C GLY A 305 -13.89 20.25 5.04
N CYS A 306 -13.93 21.18 4.08
CA CYS A 306 -14.98 22.20 3.96
C CYS A 306 -16.11 21.73 3.03
N PRO A 307 -17.38 21.69 3.48
CA PRO A 307 -18.53 21.44 2.61
C PRO A 307 -18.60 22.42 1.44
N ARG A 308 -18.96 21.91 0.26
CA ARG A 308 -19.14 22.68 -0.98
C ARG A 308 -20.54 22.50 -1.54
N ASP A 309 -21.08 21.28 -1.47
CA ASP A 309 -22.49 21.01 -1.69
C ASP A 309 -23.32 21.45 -0.46
N PRO A 310 -24.36 22.31 -0.60
CA PRO A 310 -25.20 22.76 0.51
C PRO A 310 -26.00 21.66 1.23
N SER A 311 -26.13 20.50 0.60
CA SER A 311 -26.82 19.32 1.15
C SER A 311 -25.90 18.38 1.93
N TYR A 312 -24.59 18.61 1.92
CA TYR A 312 -23.62 17.79 2.63
C TYR A 312 -23.77 17.92 4.15
N ALA A 313 -23.86 16.78 4.84
CA ALA A 313 -23.91 16.73 6.30
C ALA A 313 -23.24 15.46 6.85
N THR A 314 -22.59 15.57 8.00
CA THR A 314 -21.96 14.44 8.70
C THR A 314 -22.88 13.82 9.75
N TYR A 315 -22.62 12.56 10.10
CA TYR A 315 -23.35 11.81 11.12
C TYR A 315 -22.40 11.26 12.19
N TYR A 316 -22.92 11.12 13.42
CA TYR A 316 -22.18 10.46 14.49
C TYR A 316 -21.78 9.03 14.10
N SER A 317 -20.52 8.70 14.37
CA SER A 317 -19.89 7.43 14.00
C SER A 317 -19.43 6.71 15.27
N PRO A 318 -19.87 5.45 15.51
CA PRO A 318 -19.67 4.76 16.80
C PRO A 318 -18.26 4.16 16.98
N HIS A 319 -17.40 4.27 15.96
CA HIS A 319 -15.99 3.94 15.98
C HIS A 319 -15.23 5.00 15.19
N SER A 320 -13.99 5.27 15.57
CA SER A 320 -13.09 6.20 14.88
C SER A 320 -12.73 5.75 13.47
N HIS A 321 -12.79 4.44 13.19
CA HIS A 321 -12.53 3.85 11.86
C HIS A 321 -13.70 4.05 10.89
N PHE A 322 -14.80 4.69 11.31
CA PHE A 322 -15.92 5.05 10.45
C PHE A 322 -16.07 6.57 10.35
N ALA A 323 -16.29 7.09 9.15
CA ALA A 323 -16.77 8.45 8.94
C ALA A 323 -18.06 8.41 8.11
N ARG A 324 -19.17 8.88 8.70
CA ARG A 324 -20.51 8.85 8.12
C ARG A 324 -20.95 10.22 7.63
N PHE A 325 -21.51 10.27 6.42
CA PHE A 325 -21.97 11.50 5.78
C PHE A 325 -23.16 11.25 4.85
N LYS A 326 -23.81 12.34 4.43
CA LYS A 326 -24.75 12.36 3.32
C LYS A 326 -24.45 13.51 2.35
N PHE A 327 -25.03 13.41 1.16
CA PHE A 327 -25.39 14.53 0.30
C PHE A 327 -26.67 14.14 -0.48
N ASN A 328 -27.25 15.04 -1.27
CA ASN A 328 -28.44 14.75 -2.08
C ASN A 328 -28.07 14.43 -3.54
N ALA A 329 -28.78 13.48 -4.13
CA ALA A 329 -28.55 12.99 -5.48
C ALA A 329 -28.78 14.06 -6.56
N PHE A 330 -27.89 14.11 -7.55
CA PHE A 330 -27.91 15.03 -8.68
C PHE A 330 -27.47 14.32 -9.97
N GLU A 331 -27.58 15.03 -11.10
CA GLU A 331 -27.04 14.66 -12.41
C GLU A 331 -26.14 15.78 -12.96
N PHE A 332 -25.32 15.48 -13.97
CA PHE A 332 -24.60 16.50 -14.74
C PHE A 332 -25.49 17.02 -15.88
N MET A 333 -25.37 18.31 -16.24
CA MET A 333 -26.21 18.97 -17.27
C MET A 333 -25.80 18.62 -18.72
N SER A 334 -25.73 17.33 -19.01
CA SER A 334 -25.48 16.72 -20.33
C SER A 334 -25.84 15.23 -20.26
N GLN A 335 -25.82 14.48 -21.37
CA GLN A 335 -26.35 13.11 -21.48
C GLN A 335 -25.51 12.00 -20.75
N HIS A 336 -24.97 12.29 -19.57
CA HIS A 336 -24.22 11.34 -18.76
C HIS A 336 -25.16 10.59 -17.81
N ALA A 337 -25.61 9.40 -18.20
CA ALA A 337 -26.49 8.56 -17.39
C ALA A 337 -25.86 8.01 -16.08
N SER A 338 -24.62 8.38 -15.75
CA SER A 338 -23.87 7.86 -14.59
C SER A 338 -23.07 8.96 -13.89
N VAL A 339 -23.03 8.88 -12.55
CA VAL A 339 -22.17 9.69 -11.68
C VAL A 339 -21.26 8.77 -10.86
N TYR A 340 -19.98 9.13 -10.78
CA TYR A 340 -18.97 8.51 -9.94
C TYR A 340 -18.45 9.52 -8.92
N LEU A 341 -17.99 9.05 -7.77
CA LEU A 341 -17.40 9.86 -6.71
C LEU A 341 -15.96 9.42 -6.49
N LYS A 342 -15.03 10.36 -6.42
CA LYS A 342 -13.66 10.17 -5.91
C LYS A 342 -13.54 10.89 -4.58
N CYS A 343 -13.22 10.17 -3.51
CA CYS A 343 -13.06 10.70 -2.17
C CYS A 343 -11.65 10.45 -1.63
N GLN A 344 -10.98 11.52 -1.20
CA GLN A 344 -9.78 11.49 -0.39
C GLN A 344 -10.15 11.28 1.07
N LEU A 345 -9.80 10.09 1.56
CA LEU A 345 -9.89 9.73 2.97
C LEU A 345 -8.56 10.04 3.65
N MET A 346 -8.62 10.55 4.87
CA MET A 346 -7.45 10.80 5.70
C MET A 346 -7.40 9.86 6.90
N VAL A 347 -6.21 9.38 7.25
CA VAL A 347 -5.95 8.68 8.51
C VAL A 347 -5.14 9.59 9.43
N CYS A 348 -5.66 9.82 10.64
CA CYS A 348 -4.95 10.52 11.71
C CYS A 348 -4.99 9.72 13.02
N ARG A 349 -4.15 10.11 13.98
CA ARG A 349 -4.15 9.55 15.34
C ARG A 349 -5.39 9.98 16.12
N LEU A 350 -6.02 9.03 16.82
CA LEU A 350 -7.10 9.28 17.74
C LEU A 350 -6.60 10.11 18.94
N GLY A 351 -7.28 11.22 19.23
CA GLY A 351 -6.89 12.17 20.28
C GLY A 351 -5.87 13.24 19.85
N ASP A 352 -5.37 13.22 18.61
CA ASP A 352 -4.52 14.31 18.11
C ASP A 352 -5.36 15.49 17.60
N TYR A 353 -5.68 16.39 18.52
CA TYR A 353 -6.39 17.64 18.23
C TYR A 353 -5.61 18.62 17.34
N SER A 354 -4.30 18.39 17.11
CA SER A 354 -3.52 19.18 16.17
C SER A 354 -3.66 18.72 14.72
N SER A 355 -4.20 17.51 14.49
CA SER A 355 -4.36 16.95 13.13
C SER A 355 -5.55 17.52 12.35
N HIS A 356 -5.49 17.50 11.01
CA HIS A 356 -6.57 17.95 10.12
C HIS A 356 -7.87 17.16 10.34
N CYS A 357 -7.79 15.87 10.69
CA CYS A 357 -8.95 15.07 11.08
C CYS A 357 -9.68 15.58 12.34
N TYR A 358 -9.10 16.52 13.09
CA TYR A 358 -9.72 17.23 14.21
C TYR A 358 -9.91 18.74 13.95
N GLN A 359 -9.03 19.40 13.17
CA GLN A 359 -9.23 20.79 12.73
C GLN A 359 -10.42 20.94 11.76
N GLY A 360 -10.69 19.94 10.92
CA GLY A 360 -11.82 19.92 9.99
C GLY A 360 -11.60 20.78 8.75
N CYS A 361 -12.40 21.83 8.58
CA CYS A 361 -12.40 22.67 7.38
C CYS A 361 -11.23 23.66 7.35
N SER A 362 -10.28 23.46 6.43
CA SER A 362 -9.16 24.38 6.22
C SER A 362 -9.37 25.26 4.98
N THR A 363 -9.74 26.52 5.21
CA THR A 363 -10.00 27.53 4.15
C THR A 363 -8.73 28.15 3.56
N ARG A 364 -7.56 27.92 4.16
CA ARG A 364 -6.26 28.37 3.65
C ARG A 364 -5.45 27.17 3.18
N SER A 365 -5.07 27.15 1.90
CA SER A 365 -3.96 26.33 1.42
C SER A 365 -2.66 26.84 2.04
N LYS A 366 -2.34 26.35 3.25
CA LYS A 366 -0.98 26.37 3.76
C LYS A 366 -0.13 25.54 2.79
N ARG A 367 1.13 25.91 2.60
CA ARG A 367 2.12 24.95 2.08
C ARG A 367 2.22 23.81 3.11
N ASP A 368 2.37 22.57 2.67
CA ASP A 368 2.49 21.44 3.59
C ASP A 368 3.75 21.54 4.44
N THR A 369 3.56 22.04 5.66
CA THR A 369 4.56 22.09 6.74
C THR A 369 3.99 21.44 8.02
N SER A 370 2.98 20.58 7.85
CA SER A 370 2.41 19.73 8.90
C SER A 370 2.85 18.30 8.61
N SER A 371 3.43 17.64 9.62
CA SER A 371 3.95 16.29 9.54
C SER A 371 2.90 15.24 9.93
N ALA A 372 2.86 14.13 9.19
CA ALA A 372 2.27 12.84 9.55
C ALA A 372 0.73 12.68 9.44
N GLU A 373 0.17 13.01 8.27
CA GLU A 373 -1.20 12.65 7.89
C GLU A 373 -1.23 12.00 6.50
N GLU A 374 -1.92 10.86 6.37
CA GLU A 374 -1.97 10.07 5.14
C GLU A 374 -3.27 10.30 4.37
N LYS A 375 -3.21 10.40 3.02
CA LYS A 375 -4.37 10.54 2.12
C LYS A 375 -4.50 9.36 1.17
N VAL A 376 -5.68 8.76 1.10
CA VAL A 376 -6.02 7.64 0.18
C VAL A 376 -7.22 7.99 -0.68
N ASP A 377 -7.06 7.85 -2.00
CA ASP A 377 -8.11 8.04 -3.00
C ASP A 377 -9.01 6.78 -3.11
N VAL A 378 -10.30 6.90 -2.80
CA VAL A 378 -11.31 5.85 -3.00
C VAL A 378 -12.34 6.31 -4.04
N VAL A 379 -12.60 5.47 -5.06
CA VAL A 379 -13.60 5.75 -6.11
C VAL A 379 -14.81 4.84 -5.95
N VAL A 380 -16.03 5.39 -6.00
CA VAL A 380 -17.29 4.64 -5.90
C VAL A 380 -18.35 5.09 -6.90
N GLY A 381 -19.18 4.15 -7.34
CA GLY A 381 -20.21 4.32 -8.37
C GLY A 381 -20.39 3.03 -9.18
N PRO A 382 -21.12 3.06 -10.31
CA PRO A 382 -21.91 4.18 -10.80
C PRO A 382 -23.22 4.38 -10.02
N LEU A 383 -23.53 5.65 -9.75
CA LEU A 383 -24.88 6.12 -9.42
C LEU A 383 -25.61 6.41 -10.74
N GLN A 384 -26.86 5.96 -10.90
CA GLN A 384 -27.65 6.19 -12.12
C GLN A 384 -29.06 6.64 -11.77
N LEU A 385 -29.65 7.56 -12.54
CA LEU A 385 -31.04 7.93 -12.37
C LEU A 385 -31.99 6.80 -12.78
N ARG A 386 -33.15 6.73 -12.13
CA ARG A 386 -34.28 5.91 -12.57
C ARG A 386 -34.98 6.62 -13.73
N GLU A 387 -35.09 5.94 -14.87
CA GLU A 387 -35.87 6.45 -16.00
C GLU A 387 -37.36 6.59 -15.63
N GLY A 388 -37.97 7.67 -16.10
CA GLY A 388 -39.31 8.10 -15.70
C GLY A 388 -40.44 7.33 -16.38
N GLY A 389 -40.70 6.10 -15.93
CA GLY A 389 -42.01 5.47 -16.08
C GLY A 389 -42.07 4.13 -16.82
N ALA A 390 -42.24 3.06 -16.05
CA ALA A 390 -42.98 1.87 -16.47
C ALA A 390 -44.27 1.79 -15.63
N PRO A 391 -45.45 1.54 -16.21
CA PRO A 391 -46.72 1.55 -15.48
C PRO A 391 -46.80 0.40 -14.47
N SER A 392 -47.50 0.64 -13.36
CA SER A 392 -47.74 -0.37 -12.33
C SER A 392 -48.60 -1.51 -12.89
N MET A 393 -48.00 -2.69 -13.10
CA MET A 393 -48.79 -3.92 -13.24
C MET A 393 -49.45 -4.23 -11.90
N SER A 394 -50.76 -4.08 -11.82
CA SER A 394 -51.58 -4.53 -10.71
C SER A 394 -51.53 -6.06 -10.61
N PRO A 395 -51.39 -6.66 -9.41
CA PRO A 395 -51.57 -8.10 -9.24
C PRO A 395 -53.01 -8.50 -9.64
N SER A 396 -53.14 -9.70 -10.20
CA SER A 396 -54.41 -10.37 -10.53
C SER A 396 -54.45 -11.72 -9.82
#